data_AF-A0A6G3SXK9-F1
#
_entry.id   AF-A0A6G3SXK9-F1
#
_cell.length_a   1.000
_cell.length_b   1.000
_cell.length_c   1.000
_cell.angle_alpha   90.00
_cell.angle_beta   90.00
_cell.angle_gamma   90.00
#
_symmetry.space_group_name_H-M   'P 1'
#
loop_
_entity.id
_entity.type
_entity.pdbx_description
1 polymer ?
#
loop_
_entity_poly.entity_id
_entity_poly.type
_entity_poly.pdbx_seq_one_letter_code
_entity_poly.pdbx_strand_id
1 'polypeptide(L)'
;PTRPTAEVRADAVHVPAHRVLPLDSALVADLAAVLLSADACGSAARSLDTAVEHAAVREQFGRPIGAFQAIKHLCADMLVRLEQARALTWDAARAAD
;
A
#
# COMPACT_ATOMS: atom_id res chain seq x y z
N PRO A 1 -6.03 6.34 -16.13
CA PRO A 1 -6.24 5.47 -14.95
C PRO A 1 -4.90 4.90 -14.44
N THR A 2 -4.59 5.05 -13.16
CA THR A 2 -3.33 4.50 -12.57
C THR A 2 -3.38 2.98 -12.37
N ARG A 3 -4.58 2.38 -12.38
CA ARG A 3 -4.81 0.92 -12.41
C ARG A 3 -5.94 0.57 -13.39
N PRO A 4 -5.62 0.21 -14.64
CA PRO A 4 -6.66 -0.28 -15.55
C PRO A 4 -7.18 -1.63 -15.04
N THR A 5 -8.50 -1.78 -15.01
CA THR A 5 -9.17 -3.03 -14.67
C THR A 5 -10.05 -3.44 -15.85
N ALA A 6 -10.19 -4.74 -16.06
CA ALA A 6 -11.02 -5.31 -17.11
C ALA A 6 -11.56 -6.67 -16.65
N GLU A 7 -12.72 -7.05 -17.17
CA GLU A 7 -13.25 -8.40 -17.03
C GLU A 7 -12.73 -9.26 -18.18
N VAL A 8 -12.24 -10.45 -17.86
CA VAL A 8 -11.78 -11.44 -18.86
C VAL A 8 -12.63 -12.69 -18.70
N ARG A 9 -13.24 -13.14 -19.80
CA ARG A 9 -13.97 -14.41 -19.90
C ARG A 9 -13.23 -15.34 -20.85
N ALA A 10 -13.10 -16.60 -20.45
CA ALA A 10 -12.46 -17.64 -21.25
C ALA A 10 -13.36 -18.88 -21.26
N ASP A 11 -14.11 -19.05 -22.34
CA ASP A 11 -15.01 -20.20 -22.54
C ASP A 11 -14.37 -21.18 -23.51
N ALA A 12 -14.11 -22.41 -23.05
CA ALA A 12 -13.52 -23.51 -23.83
C ALA A 12 -12.23 -23.14 -24.61
N VAL A 13 -11.42 -22.23 -24.06
CA VAL A 13 -10.16 -21.79 -24.69
C VAL A 13 -9.12 -22.91 -24.62
N HIS A 14 -8.64 -23.35 -25.79
CA HIS A 14 -7.55 -24.34 -25.87
C HIS A 14 -6.22 -23.70 -25.46
N VAL A 15 -5.63 -24.19 -24.37
CA VAL A 15 -4.28 -23.81 -23.92
C VAL A 15 -3.32 -24.96 -24.24
N PRO A 16 -2.38 -24.80 -25.19
CA PRO A 16 -1.43 -25.85 -25.50
C PRO A 16 -0.48 -26.08 -24.31
N ALA A 17 -0.05 -27.32 -24.10
CA ALA A 17 0.74 -27.72 -22.92
C ALA A 17 2.01 -26.88 -22.71
N HIS A 18 2.68 -26.46 -23.79
CA HIS A 18 3.88 -25.60 -23.71
C HIS A 18 3.62 -24.17 -23.21
N ARG A 19 2.35 -23.76 -23.08
CA ARG A 19 1.95 -22.46 -22.48
C ARG A 19 1.49 -22.59 -21.03
N VAL A 20 1.44 -23.80 -20.48
CA VAL A 20 1.12 -24.00 -19.07
C VAL A 20 2.35 -23.64 -18.25
N LEU A 21 2.20 -22.66 -17.36
CA LEU A 21 3.26 -22.26 -16.45
C LEU A 21 3.26 -23.22 -15.24
N PRO A 22 4.38 -23.88 -14.90
CA PRO A 22 4.47 -24.77 -13.75
C PRO A 22 4.71 -23.95 -12.48
N LEU A 23 3.71 -23.16 -12.06
CA LEU A 23 3.78 -22.29 -10.89
C LEU A 23 2.91 -22.81 -9.76
N ASP A 24 3.41 -22.64 -8.54
CA ASP A 24 2.60 -22.78 -7.33
C ASP A 24 1.68 -21.56 -7.20
N SER A 25 0.38 -21.79 -7.02
CA SER A 25 -0.59 -20.72 -6.82
C SER A 25 -0.36 -19.96 -5.51
N ALA A 26 0.22 -20.61 -4.49
CA ALA A 26 0.58 -19.95 -3.25
C ALA A 26 1.67 -18.89 -3.49
N LEU A 27 2.72 -19.24 -4.24
CA LEU A 27 3.77 -18.30 -4.63
C LEU A 27 3.19 -17.09 -5.39
N VAL A 28 2.26 -17.30 -6.31
CA VAL A 28 1.61 -16.21 -7.04
C VAL A 28 0.82 -15.29 -6.11
N ALA A 29 0.09 -15.85 -5.14
CA ALA A 29 -0.66 -15.08 -4.16
C ALA A 29 0.26 -14.29 -3.22
N ASP A 30 1.36 -14.90 -2.76
CA ASP A 30 2.33 -14.28 -1.87
C ASP A 30 3.05 -13.11 -2.55
N LEU A 31 3.51 -13.29 -3.80
CA LEU A 31 4.10 -12.22 -4.60
C LEU A 31 3.10 -11.07 -4.83
N ALA A 32 1.84 -11.38 -5.14
CA ALA A 32 0.81 -10.36 -5.29
C ALA A 32 0.57 -9.58 -3.99
N ALA A 33 0.55 -10.26 -2.83
CA ALA A 33 0.40 -9.64 -1.52
C ALA A 33 1.58 -8.70 -1.20
N VAL A 34 2.82 -9.12 -1.47
CA VAL A 34 4.02 -8.28 -1.31
C VAL A 34 3.90 -7.01 -2.15
N LEU A 35 3.59 -7.13 -3.45
CA LEU A 35 3.47 -5.99 -4.36
C LEU A 35 2.36 -5.02 -3.93
N LEU A 36 1.18 -5.54 -3.55
CA LEU A 36 0.07 -4.73 -3.07
C LEU A 36 0.39 -4.02 -1.74
N SER A 37 1.11 -4.69 -0.83
CA SER A 37 1.53 -4.09 0.44
C SER A 37 2.54 -2.96 0.24
N ALA A 38 3.48 -3.10 -0.70
CA ALA A 38 4.43 -2.05 -1.06
C ALA A 38 3.74 -0.81 -1.64
N ASP A 39 2.78 -1.01 -2.54
CA ASP A 39 1.96 0.07 -3.10
C ASP A 39 1.10 0.77 -2.02
N ALA A 40 0.52 0.00 -1.10
CA ALA A 40 -0.22 0.55 0.04
C ALA A 40 0.67 1.37 0.97
N CYS A 41 1.91 0.93 1.23
CA CYS A 41 2.90 1.68 1.99
C CYS A 41 3.24 3.03 1.31
N GLY A 42 3.41 3.04 -0.01
CA GLY A 42 3.62 4.28 -0.77
C GLY A 42 2.44 5.25 -0.66
N SER A 43 1.22 4.73 -0.80
CA SER A 43 -0.02 5.51 -0.68
C SER A 43 -0.22 6.09 0.72
N ALA A 44 0.07 5.29 1.76
CA ALA A 44 0.00 5.71 3.15
C ALA A 44 1.07 6.76 3.49
N ALA A 45 2.29 6.61 2.97
CA ALA A 45 3.35 7.61 3.10
C ALA A 45 2.93 8.97 2.52
N ARG A 46 2.42 8.98 1.28
CA ARG A 46 1.98 10.25 0.66
C ARG A 46 0.81 10.88 1.42
N SER A 47 -0.08 10.04 1.98
CA SER A 47 -1.19 10.50 2.80
C SER A 47 -0.72 11.12 4.12
N LEU A 48 0.30 10.52 4.77
CA LEU A 48 0.94 11.08 5.96
C LEU A 48 1.60 12.43 5.66
N ASP A 49 2.41 12.51 4.60
CA ASP A 49 3.08 13.75 4.20
C ASP A 49 2.05 14.86 3.97
N THR A 50 1.00 14.55 3.21
CA THR A 50 -0.09 15.50 2.91
C THR A 50 -0.81 15.93 4.19
N ALA A 51 -1.06 15.01 5.12
CA ALA A 51 -1.72 15.32 6.39
C ALA A 51 -0.85 16.24 7.27
N VAL A 52 0.45 15.96 7.37
CA VAL A 52 1.41 16.76 8.15
C VAL A 52 1.59 18.15 7.53
N GLU A 53 1.79 18.23 6.21
CA GLU A 53 1.88 19.49 5.46
C GLU A 53 0.64 20.35 5.69
N HIS A 54 -0.56 19.76 5.55
CA HIS A 54 -1.81 20.48 5.77
C HIS A 54 -1.96 20.93 7.23
N ALA A 55 -1.65 20.05 8.19
CA ALA A 55 -1.76 20.37 9.62
C ALA A 55 -0.82 21.52 10.04
N ALA A 56 0.34 21.66 9.39
CA ALA A 56 1.29 22.71 9.65
C ALA A 56 0.81 24.10 9.19
N VAL A 57 0.04 24.18 8.11
CA VAL A 57 -0.36 25.46 7.50
C VAL A 57 -1.82 25.84 7.76
N ARG A 58 -2.69 24.88 8.05
CA ARG A 58 -4.11 25.13 8.27
C ARG A 58 -4.35 25.77 9.63
N GLU A 59 -4.86 26.99 9.68
CA GLU A 59 -5.19 27.68 10.93
C GLU A 59 -6.67 27.53 11.32
N GLN A 60 -6.92 27.18 12.59
CA GLN A 60 -8.23 27.24 13.24
C GLN A 60 -8.07 27.56 14.73
N PHE A 61 -9.04 28.26 15.31
CA PHE A 61 -8.97 28.72 16.70
C PHE A 61 -7.70 29.53 16.99
N GLY A 62 -7.26 30.35 16.02
CA GLY A 62 -6.15 31.29 16.16
C GLY A 62 -4.74 30.68 16.11
N ARG A 63 -4.57 29.42 15.65
CA ARG A 63 -3.26 28.79 15.45
C ARG A 63 -3.31 27.65 14.43
N PRO A 64 -2.17 27.17 13.91
CA PRO A 64 -2.11 25.95 13.10
C PRO A 64 -2.74 24.75 13.80
N ILE A 65 -3.50 23.94 13.07
CA ILE A 65 -4.19 22.78 13.65
C ILE A 65 -3.21 21.70 14.14
N GLY A 66 -2.01 21.65 13.57
CA GLY A 66 -0.92 20.80 14.04
C GLY A 66 -0.43 21.15 15.45
N ALA A 67 -0.80 22.31 16.01
CA ALA A 67 -0.50 22.63 17.41
C ALA A 67 -1.37 21.87 18.41
N PHE A 68 -2.56 21.38 18.01
CA PHE A 68 -3.44 20.60 18.88
C PHE A 68 -2.93 19.17 19.03
N GLN A 69 -2.82 18.71 20.28
CA GLN A 69 -2.29 17.38 20.60
C GLN A 69 -3.04 16.26 19.86
N ALA A 70 -4.37 16.33 19.75
CA ALA A 70 -5.16 15.32 19.03
C ALA A 70 -4.68 15.13 17.58
N ILE A 71 -4.35 16.22 16.86
CA ILE A 71 -3.86 16.16 15.48
C ILE A 71 -2.44 15.60 15.42
N LYS A 72 -1.57 15.99 16.37
CA LYS A 72 -0.21 15.44 16.47
C LYS A 72 -0.23 13.92 16.69
N HIS A 73 -1.08 13.45 17.61
CA HIS A 73 -1.20 12.02 17.91
C HIS A 73 -1.71 11.24 16.70
N LEU A 74 -2.71 11.75 15.97
CA LEU A 74 -3.16 11.12 14.73
C LEU A 74 -2.04 10.98 13.69
N CYS A 75 -1.24 12.03 13.48
CA CYS A 75 -0.11 11.97 12.54
C CYS A 75 0.98 11.00 13.03
N ALA A 76 1.27 10.99 14.34
CA ALA A 76 2.23 10.06 14.92
C ALA A 76 1.77 8.60 14.78
N ASP A 77 0.50 8.30 15.04
CA ASP A 77 -0.08 6.97 14.90
C ASP A 77 -0.07 6.50 13.44
N MET A 78 -0.35 7.41 12.49
CA MET A 78 -0.20 7.13 11.06
C MET A 78 1.23 6.74 10.70
N LEU A 79 2.23 7.48 11.21
CA LEU A 79 3.64 7.16 10.99
C LEU A 79 4.01 5.79 11.57
N VAL A 80 3.60 5.50 12.81
CA VAL A 80 3.88 4.20 13.45
C VAL A 80 3.31 3.05 12.63
N ARG A 81 2.05 3.16 12.18
CA ARG A 81 1.41 2.14 11.35
C ARG A 81 2.11 1.98 9.99
N LEU A 82 2.54 3.08 9.38
CA LEU A 82 3.28 3.05 8.12
C LEU A 82 4.63 2.32 8.28
N GLU A 83 5.40 2.63 9.31
CA GLU A 83 6.69 1.98 9.55
C GLU A 83 6.54 0.48 9.88
N GLN A 84 5.50 0.12 10.63
CA GLN A 84 5.14 -1.29 10.84
C GLN A 84 4.81 -2.01 9.53
N ALA A 85 3.98 -1.40 8.68
CA ALA A 85 3.62 -1.97 7.38
C ALA A 85 4.83 -2.11 6.45
N ARG A 86 5.73 -1.11 6.45
CA ARG A 86 6.98 -1.15 5.67
C ARG A 86 7.91 -2.27 6.13
N ALA A 87 8.07 -2.44 7.44
CA ALA A 87 8.89 -3.53 7.99
C ALA A 87 8.38 -4.90 7.55
N LEU A 88 7.07 -5.16 7.71
CA LEU A 88 6.44 -6.41 7.30
C LEU A 88 6.53 -6.63 5.78
N THR A 89 6.36 -5.58 4.98
CA THR A 89 6.49 -5.64 3.53
C THR A 89 7.90 -6.05 3.12
N TRP A 90 8.93 -5.47 3.74
CA TRP A 90 10.33 -5.82 3.46
C TRP A 90 10.71 -7.21 3.94
N ASP A 91 10.18 -7.65 5.09
CA ASP A 91 10.36 -9.02 5.55
C ASP A 91 9.74 -10.03 4.58
N ALA A 92 8.52 -9.77 4.12
CA ALA A 92 7.83 -10.62 3.15
C ALA A 92 8.54 -10.64 1.78
N ALA A 93 9.03 -9.49 1.31
CA ALA A 93 9.80 -9.41 0.07
C ALA A 93 11.09 -10.24 0.16
N ARG A 94 11.85 -10.12 1.27
CA ARG A 94 13.06 -10.92 1.51
C ARG A 94 12.79 -12.42 1.63
N ALA A 95 11.60 -12.82 2.04
CA ALA A 95 11.21 -14.23 2.10
C ALA A 95 10.82 -14.80 0.73
N ALA A 96 10.48 -13.94 -0.23
CA ALA A 96 10.09 -14.30 -1.59
C ALA A 96 11.27 -14.24 -2.60
N ASP A 97 12.38 -13.58 -2.23
CA ASP A 97 13.67 -13.61 -2.94
C ASP A 97 14.41 -14.94 -2.73
#